data_AF-A0AB73G0Q0-F1
#
_entry.id   AF-A0AB73G0Q0-F1
#
_cell.length_a   1.000
_cell.length_b   1.000
_cell.length_c   1.000
_cell.angle_alpha   90.00
_cell.angle_beta   90.00
_cell.angle_gamma   90.00
#
_symmetry.space_group_name_H-M   'P 1'
#
loop_
_entity.id
_entity.type
_entity.pdbx_description
1 polymer ?
#
loop_
_entity_poly.entity_id
_entity_poly.type
_entity_poly.pdbx_seq_one_letter_code
_entity_poly.pdbx_strand_id
1 'polypeptide(L)'
;MLGSSFIRTSVAVAAALAAISASAAEYPIGKQQIQGGMEIGAVYLQPITMDPEGMMRKASDSDIHLEADIHAVKNNPTGFAEGDWMPYLQVTYKLTKQGDAKWKAEGDLMGMVASDGPHYGDNVKLNGPGKYHLTMVVKAPMQTGHMAFGRHVDKETGVGQWFKPITLEYDFPFAGIGKKGGY
;
A
#
# COMPACT_ATOMS: atom_id res chain seq x y z
N MET A 1 78.47 8.01 3.35
CA MET A 1 78.09 7.26 4.57
C MET A 1 76.59 7.46 4.79
N LEU A 2 75.86 6.35 4.87
CA LEU A 2 74.51 6.16 5.46
C LEU A 2 73.39 7.10 4.94
N GLY A 3 72.30 6.66 4.32
CA GLY A 3 71.51 5.45 4.55
C GLY A 3 70.09 5.89 4.98
N SER A 4 69.07 5.12 4.59
CA SER A 4 67.66 5.18 5.06
C SER A 4 66.79 6.30 4.46
N SER A 5 65.51 6.09 4.12
CA SER A 5 64.64 4.92 4.15
C SER A 5 63.50 5.15 3.17
N PHE A 6 63.02 4.08 2.55
CA PHE A 6 61.79 4.07 1.78
C PHE A 6 60.59 4.38 2.68
N ILE A 7 59.79 5.38 2.32
CA ILE A 7 58.39 5.44 2.74
C ILE A 7 57.56 5.45 1.46
N ARG A 8 57.15 4.25 1.04
CA ARG A 8 56.06 4.07 0.08
C ARG A 8 54.77 4.29 0.86
N THR A 9 54.24 5.50 0.81
CA THR A 9 52.92 5.80 1.36
C THR A 9 51.89 5.28 0.37
N SER A 10 51.40 4.06 0.60
CA SER A 10 50.26 3.49 -0.10
C SER A 10 49.01 4.30 0.23
N VAL A 11 48.58 5.17 -0.68
CA VAL A 11 47.26 5.81 -0.60
C VAL A 11 46.23 4.76 -1.00
N ALA A 12 45.69 4.05 -0.01
CA ALA A 12 44.48 3.26 -0.20
C ALA A 12 43.28 4.22 -0.29
N VAL A 13 42.84 4.51 -1.51
CA VAL A 13 41.57 5.20 -1.75
C VAL A 13 40.45 4.23 -1.39
N ALA A 14 39.88 4.39 -0.19
CA ALA A 14 38.66 3.71 0.19
C ALA A 14 37.49 4.32 -0.59
N ALA A 15 37.07 3.67 -1.68
CA ALA A 15 35.84 4.00 -2.37
C ALA A 15 34.65 3.57 -1.49
N ALA A 16 34.14 4.50 -0.69
CA ALA A 16 32.84 4.34 -0.04
C ALA A 16 31.76 4.38 -1.12
N LEU A 17 31.37 3.21 -1.64
CA LEU A 17 30.15 3.05 -2.43
C LEU A 17 28.97 3.33 -1.50
N ALA A 18 28.41 4.53 -1.59
CA ALA A 18 27.10 4.83 -1.02
C ALA A 18 26.09 3.91 -1.74
N ALA A 19 25.63 2.87 -1.04
CA ALA A 19 24.50 2.08 -1.50
C ALA A 19 23.28 3.01 -1.50
N ILE A 20 22.85 3.42 -2.69
CA ILE A 20 21.58 4.11 -2.87
C ILE A 20 20.51 3.05 -2.63
N SER A 21 19.88 3.07 -1.46
CA SER A 21 18.70 2.26 -1.20
C SER A 21 17.62 2.64 -2.20
N ALA A 22 17.27 1.72 -3.10
CA ALA A 22 16.17 1.92 -4.02
C ALA A 22 14.86 1.78 -3.25
N SER A 23 14.21 2.90 -2.93
CA SER A 23 12.84 2.89 -2.40
C SER A 23 11.85 2.52 -3.50
N ALA A 24 10.77 1.83 -3.13
CA ALA A 24 9.60 1.69 -4.01
C ALA A 24 9.05 3.09 -4.32
N ALA A 25 8.59 3.28 -5.55
CA ALA A 25 7.99 4.55 -5.95
C ALA A 25 6.47 4.42 -5.95
N GLU A 26 5.86 4.99 -4.93
CA GLU A 26 4.41 5.10 -4.85
C GLU A 26 3.90 6.23 -5.73
N TYR A 27 2.83 5.92 -6.47
CA TYR A 27 2.08 6.85 -7.30
C TYR A 27 0.70 7.04 -6.69
N PRO A 28 0.34 8.25 -6.21
CA PRO A 28 -0.95 8.48 -5.58
C PRO A 28 -2.10 8.39 -6.59
N ILE A 29 -3.18 7.71 -6.18
CA ILE A 29 -4.44 7.62 -6.91
C ILE A 29 -5.43 8.60 -6.27
N GLY A 30 -5.52 9.80 -6.85
CA GLY A 30 -6.38 10.86 -6.32
C GLY A 30 -5.87 11.47 -5.02
N LYS A 31 -6.78 12.03 -4.22
CA LYS A 31 -6.49 12.59 -2.89
C LYS A 31 -7.04 11.66 -1.82
N GLN A 32 -6.33 11.53 -0.71
CA GLN A 32 -6.84 10.85 0.48
C GLN A 32 -8.16 11.46 0.96
N GLN A 33 -9.03 10.62 1.52
CA GLN A 33 -10.33 11.03 2.04
C GLN A 33 -10.45 10.70 3.52
N ILE A 34 -11.07 11.60 4.28
CA ILE A 34 -11.36 11.36 5.70
C ILE A 34 -12.83 10.95 5.84
N GLN A 35 -13.08 9.68 6.18
CA GLN A 35 -14.41 9.11 6.35
C GLN A 35 -14.42 8.03 7.44
N GLY A 36 -15.52 7.89 8.19
CA GLY A 36 -15.66 6.83 9.20
C GLY A 36 -14.66 6.88 10.36
N GLY A 37 -14.01 8.03 10.61
CA GLY A 37 -12.93 8.14 11.58
C GLY A 37 -11.57 7.66 11.06
N MET A 38 -11.41 7.53 9.75
CA MET A 38 -10.17 7.09 9.10
C MET A 38 -9.77 8.07 8.00
N GLU A 39 -8.48 8.17 7.75
CA GLU A 39 -7.90 8.69 6.52
C GLU A 39 -7.63 7.50 5.59
N ILE A 40 -8.16 7.56 4.36
CA ILE A 40 -8.13 6.48 3.38
C ILE A 40 -7.42 6.99 2.13
N GLY A 41 -6.21 6.50 1.90
CA GLY A 41 -5.39 6.73 0.71
C GLY A 41 -5.48 5.55 -0.27
N ALA A 42 -5.14 5.81 -1.52
CA ALA A 42 -4.93 4.79 -2.54
C ALA A 42 -3.67 5.14 -3.32
N VAL A 43 -2.78 4.17 -3.51
CA VAL A 43 -1.54 4.32 -4.27
C VAL A 43 -1.34 3.10 -5.17
N TYR A 44 -0.45 3.23 -6.14
CA TYR A 44 0.12 2.06 -6.81
C TYR A 44 1.62 2.19 -6.94
N LEU A 45 2.30 1.05 -7.06
CA LEU A 45 3.75 0.96 -7.29
C LEU A 45 4.05 -0.24 -8.19
N GLN A 46 5.33 -0.56 -8.37
CA GLN A 46 5.72 -1.80 -9.07
C GLN A 46 5.13 -3.05 -8.38
N PRO A 47 4.77 -4.10 -9.13
CA PRO A 47 4.37 -5.38 -8.56
C PRO A 47 5.41 -5.92 -7.56
N ILE A 48 4.92 -6.54 -6.48
CA ILE A 48 5.76 -7.05 -5.41
C ILE A 48 5.66 -8.58 -5.31
N THR A 49 6.70 -9.21 -4.77
CA THR A 49 6.69 -10.63 -4.42
C THR A 49 6.27 -10.79 -2.97
N MET A 50 5.36 -11.72 -2.69
CA MET A 50 4.81 -11.91 -1.35
C MET A 50 4.84 -13.38 -0.94
N ASP A 51 5.06 -13.58 0.35
CA ASP A 51 4.92 -14.85 1.04
C ASP A 51 3.69 -14.81 1.97
N PRO A 52 2.93 -15.91 2.10
CA PRO A 52 3.01 -17.12 1.28
C PRO A 52 2.62 -16.88 -0.18
N GLU A 53 3.16 -17.71 -1.08
CA GLU A 53 2.69 -17.73 -2.47
C GLU A 53 1.19 -18.03 -2.55
N GLY A 54 0.52 -17.46 -3.56
CA GLY A 54 -0.90 -17.69 -3.81
C GLY A 54 -1.86 -16.77 -3.06
N MET A 55 -1.37 -15.89 -2.18
CA MET A 55 -2.22 -14.85 -1.58
C MET A 55 -2.68 -13.79 -2.58
N MET A 56 -1.91 -13.58 -3.65
CA MET A 56 -2.25 -12.65 -4.73
C MET A 56 -1.65 -13.10 -6.06
N ARG A 57 -1.97 -12.39 -7.14
CA ARG A 57 -1.38 -12.62 -8.46
C ARG A 57 0.14 -12.49 -8.41
N LYS A 58 0.85 -13.30 -9.20
CA LYS A 58 2.32 -13.22 -9.28
C LYS A 58 2.76 -11.88 -9.84
N ALA A 59 3.89 -11.38 -9.33
CA ALA A 59 4.49 -10.13 -9.78
C ALA A 59 4.78 -10.12 -11.29
N SER A 60 5.25 -11.25 -11.84
CA SER A 60 5.55 -11.41 -13.27
C SER A 60 4.33 -11.25 -14.18
N ASP A 61 3.13 -11.46 -13.63
CA ASP A 61 1.88 -11.49 -14.37
C ASP A 61 1.06 -10.21 -14.11
N SER A 62 1.65 -9.20 -13.49
CA SER A 62 0.99 -7.99 -13.00
C SER A 62 1.67 -6.73 -13.53
N ASP A 63 0.95 -5.62 -13.56
CA ASP A 63 1.49 -4.33 -14.01
C ASP A 63 1.70 -3.35 -12.86
N ILE A 64 0.90 -3.48 -11.78
CA ILE A 64 1.02 -2.68 -10.56
C ILE A 64 0.84 -3.56 -9.32
N HIS A 65 1.34 -3.08 -8.19
CA HIS A 65 0.76 -3.39 -6.89
C HIS A 65 -0.14 -2.21 -6.50
N LEU A 66 -1.43 -2.48 -6.29
CA LEU A 66 -2.44 -1.51 -5.87
C LEU A 66 -2.59 -1.59 -4.36
N GLU A 67 -2.48 -0.46 -3.67
CA GLU A 67 -2.55 -0.39 -2.21
C GLU A 67 -3.65 0.58 -1.74
N ALA A 68 -4.15 0.31 -0.54
CA ALA A 68 -4.98 1.19 0.25
C ALA A 68 -4.37 1.39 1.65
N ASP A 69 -3.97 2.62 1.93
CA ASP A 69 -3.43 3.04 3.22
C ASP A 69 -4.55 3.60 4.07
N ILE A 70 -4.84 2.93 5.20
CA ILE A 70 -6.01 3.25 6.00
C ILE A 70 -5.58 3.41 7.45
N HIS A 71 -5.62 4.64 7.93
CA HIS A 71 -5.18 5.00 9.27
C HIS A 71 -6.28 5.71 10.04
N ALA A 72 -6.35 5.47 11.35
CA ALA A 72 -7.25 6.19 12.24
C ALA A 72 -6.88 7.68 12.29
N VAL A 73 -7.88 8.56 12.20
CA VAL A 73 -7.67 9.99 12.50
C VAL A 73 -7.86 10.27 13.98
N LYS A 74 -7.50 11.48 14.41
CA LYS A 74 -7.76 11.97 15.76
C LYS A 74 -9.21 11.75 16.18
N ASN A 75 -9.41 11.30 17.42
CA ASN A 75 -10.72 10.99 18.00
C ASN A 75 -11.51 9.94 17.21
N ASN A 76 -10.83 8.93 16.65
CA ASN A 76 -11.48 7.81 15.99
C ASN A 76 -12.57 7.20 16.91
N PRO A 77 -13.83 7.07 16.44
CA PRO A 77 -14.95 6.67 17.28
C PRO A 77 -14.93 5.19 17.65
N THR A 78 -14.05 4.40 17.03
CA THR A 78 -13.92 2.95 17.21
C THR A 78 -12.75 2.55 18.11
N GLY A 79 -12.08 3.52 18.73
CA GLY A 79 -11.10 3.30 19.81
C GLY A 79 -9.64 3.16 19.37
N PHE A 80 -9.34 3.32 18.08
CA PHE A 80 -7.97 3.37 17.58
C PHE A 80 -7.30 4.70 17.88
N ALA A 81 -5.98 4.70 18.11
CA ALA A 81 -5.23 5.93 18.30
C ALA A 81 -5.00 6.63 16.94
N GLU A 82 -4.76 7.94 16.98
CA GLU A 82 -4.42 8.70 15.77
C GLU A 82 -3.15 8.15 15.12
N GLY A 83 -3.23 7.85 13.83
CA GLY A 83 -2.13 7.30 13.04
C GLY A 83 -1.99 5.78 13.10
N ASP A 84 -2.78 5.07 13.91
CA ASP A 84 -2.79 3.61 13.88
C ASP A 84 -3.34 3.11 12.54
N TRP A 85 -2.68 2.10 11.96
CA TRP A 85 -3.27 1.34 10.85
C TRP A 85 -4.57 0.69 11.30
N MET A 86 -5.57 0.67 10.42
CA MET A 86 -6.88 0.08 10.68
C MET A 86 -6.90 -1.39 10.22
N PRO A 87 -6.79 -2.39 11.13
CA PRO A 87 -6.71 -3.79 10.77
C PRO A 87 -8.10 -4.41 10.56
N TYR A 88 -8.13 -5.65 10.06
CA TYR A 88 -9.33 -6.48 9.86
C TYR A 88 -10.43 -5.89 8.97
N LEU A 89 -10.19 -4.76 8.31
CA LEU A 89 -11.08 -4.23 7.27
C LEU A 89 -11.22 -5.23 6.13
N GLN A 90 -12.39 -5.21 5.50
CA GLN A 90 -12.63 -5.91 4.24
C GLN A 90 -12.59 -4.85 3.14
N VAL A 91 -11.56 -4.90 2.30
CA VAL A 91 -11.33 -3.90 1.25
C VAL A 91 -11.44 -4.58 -0.10
N THR A 92 -12.30 -4.07 -0.98
CA THR A 92 -12.46 -4.56 -2.35
C THR A 92 -12.19 -3.46 -3.34
N TYR A 93 -11.68 -3.80 -4.52
CA TYR A 93 -11.53 -2.87 -5.62
C TYR A 93 -12.27 -3.34 -6.87
N LYS A 94 -12.61 -2.37 -7.71
CA LYS A 94 -13.00 -2.54 -9.11
C LYS A 94 -12.34 -1.46 -9.94
N LEU A 95 -11.66 -1.87 -11.00
CA LEU A 95 -11.04 -1.02 -11.99
C LEU A 95 -11.78 -1.15 -13.32
N THR A 96 -12.03 -0.03 -13.98
CA THR A 96 -12.46 0.04 -15.38
C THR A 96 -11.53 0.96 -16.16
N LYS A 97 -11.48 0.79 -17.49
CA LYS A 97 -10.63 1.60 -18.36
C LYS A 97 -11.50 2.52 -19.22
N GLN A 98 -11.17 3.81 -19.24
CA GLN A 98 -11.85 4.76 -20.11
C GLN A 98 -11.63 4.38 -21.59
N GLY A 99 -12.71 4.32 -22.36
CA GLY A 99 -12.67 3.93 -23.78
C GLY A 99 -12.71 2.41 -24.02
N ASP A 100 -12.71 1.58 -22.98
CA ASP A 100 -12.91 0.14 -23.07
C ASP A 100 -13.99 -0.31 -22.06
N ALA A 101 -15.24 -0.28 -22.52
CA ALA A 101 -16.39 -0.61 -21.67
C ALA A 101 -16.47 -2.10 -21.27
N LYS A 102 -15.67 -2.98 -21.89
CA LYS A 102 -15.71 -4.42 -21.60
C LYS A 102 -14.64 -4.83 -20.61
N TRP A 103 -13.52 -4.11 -20.56
CA TRP A 103 -12.45 -4.42 -19.63
C TRP A 103 -12.78 -3.99 -18.21
N LYS A 104 -12.62 -4.92 -17.27
CA LYS A 104 -12.63 -4.68 -15.82
C LYS A 104 -11.67 -5.61 -15.11
N ALA A 105 -11.16 -5.17 -13.97
CA ALA A 105 -10.47 -5.99 -12.98
C ALA A 105 -11.10 -5.73 -11.62
N GLU A 106 -11.37 -6.77 -10.85
CA GLU A 106 -11.99 -6.66 -9.52
C GLU A 106 -11.47 -7.76 -8.60
N GLY A 107 -11.40 -7.46 -7.31
CA GLY A 107 -10.84 -8.37 -6.31
C GLY A 107 -10.84 -7.79 -4.90
N ASP A 108 -10.27 -8.55 -3.98
CA ASP A 108 -10.03 -8.14 -2.59
C ASP A 108 -8.62 -7.54 -2.48
N LEU A 109 -8.46 -6.46 -1.68
CA LEU A 109 -7.16 -6.00 -1.22
C LEU A 109 -6.89 -6.67 0.13
N MET A 110 -5.83 -7.47 0.18
CA MET A 110 -5.49 -8.30 1.33
C MET A 110 -4.63 -7.51 2.33
N GLY A 111 -4.86 -7.70 3.63
CA GLY A 111 -3.99 -7.10 4.65
C GLY A 111 -2.59 -7.73 4.60
N MET A 112 -1.56 -6.90 4.49
CA MET A 112 -0.16 -7.31 4.39
C MET A 112 0.78 -6.27 5.02
N VAL A 113 2.08 -6.55 5.04
CA VAL A 113 3.09 -5.66 5.62
C VAL A 113 4.32 -5.58 4.72
N ALA A 114 4.81 -4.35 4.51
CA ALA A 114 6.06 -4.03 3.84
C ALA A 114 7.01 -3.31 4.80
N SER A 115 8.15 -2.84 4.30
CA SER A 115 9.18 -2.18 5.13
C SER A 115 8.78 -0.81 5.66
N ASP A 116 7.77 -0.19 5.06
CA ASP A 116 7.16 1.10 5.43
C ASP A 116 5.95 0.94 6.37
N GLY A 117 5.32 -0.24 6.42
CA GLY A 117 4.26 -0.55 7.36
C GLY A 117 3.21 -1.51 6.82
N PRO A 118 2.13 -1.74 7.57
CA PRO A 118 0.99 -2.53 7.12
C PRO A 118 0.04 -1.72 6.22
N HIS A 119 -0.51 -2.38 5.22
CA HIS A 119 -1.49 -1.81 4.27
C HIS A 119 -2.41 -2.92 3.72
N TYR A 120 -3.38 -2.54 2.88
CA TYR A 120 -4.18 -3.48 2.09
C TYR A 120 -3.74 -3.43 0.63
N GLY A 121 -3.43 -4.57 0.02
CA GLY A 121 -2.89 -4.59 -1.35
C GLY A 121 -3.30 -5.78 -2.22
N ASP A 122 -3.12 -5.63 -3.53
CA ASP A 122 -3.17 -6.71 -4.51
C ASP A 122 -2.26 -6.39 -5.71
N ASN A 123 -1.65 -7.43 -6.28
CA ASN A 123 -0.96 -7.32 -7.56
C ASN A 123 -1.98 -7.36 -8.69
N VAL A 124 -2.07 -6.31 -9.50
CA VAL A 124 -3.12 -6.15 -10.52
C VAL A 124 -2.52 -6.12 -11.93
N LYS A 125 -3.14 -6.90 -12.83
CA LYS A 125 -2.91 -6.78 -14.28
C LYS A 125 -3.84 -5.73 -14.87
N LEU A 126 -3.28 -4.76 -15.59
CA LEU A 126 -4.00 -3.70 -16.28
C LEU A 126 -4.12 -4.00 -17.79
N ASN A 127 -4.97 -3.24 -18.49
CA ASN A 127 -5.10 -3.32 -19.96
C ASN A 127 -4.22 -2.27 -20.66
N GLY A 128 -2.92 -2.24 -20.31
CA GLY A 128 -1.95 -1.28 -20.86
C GLY A 128 -2.19 0.19 -20.43
N PRO A 129 -1.44 1.14 -21.00
CA PRO A 129 -1.57 2.56 -20.66
C PRO A 129 -2.97 3.12 -20.93
N GLY A 130 -3.39 4.10 -20.13
CA GLY A 130 -4.68 4.78 -20.29
C GLY A 130 -5.17 5.45 -19.02
N LYS A 131 -6.40 5.96 -19.06
CA LYS A 131 -7.10 6.48 -17.89
C LYS A 131 -8.00 5.39 -17.31
N TYR A 132 -7.91 5.21 -16.01
CA TYR A 132 -8.64 4.20 -15.26
C TYR A 132 -9.54 4.86 -14.22
N HIS A 133 -10.63 4.18 -13.91
CA HIS A 133 -11.51 4.51 -12.80
C HIS A 133 -11.43 3.39 -11.76
N LEU A 134 -11.05 3.75 -10.54
CA LEU A 134 -11.02 2.89 -9.37
C LEU A 134 -12.25 3.16 -8.51
N THR A 135 -13.05 2.12 -8.28
CA THR A 135 -14.02 2.06 -7.19
C THR A 135 -13.45 1.18 -6.08
N MET A 136 -13.20 1.75 -4.91
CA MET A 136 -12.75 1.01 -3.73
C MET A 136 -13.86 1.00 -2.68
N VAL A 137 -14.13 -0.16 -2.08
CA VAL A 137 -15.12 -0.28 -1.00
C VAL A 137 -14.41 -0.78 0.24
N VAL A 138 -14.50 0.00 1.31
CA VAL A 138 -13.97 -0.32 2.63
C VAL A 138 -15.13 -0.66 3.55
N LYS A 139 -15.16 -1.88 4.06
CA LYS A 139 -16.14 -2.33 5.06
C LYS A 139 -15.45 -2.53 6.39
N ALA A 140 -16.21 -2.28 7.45
CA ALA A 140 -15.80 -2.58 8.81
C ALA A 140 -15.40 -4.06 8.97
N PRO A 141 -14.65 -4.38 10.03
CA PRO A 141 -14.32 -5.76 10.34
C PRO A 141 -15.53 -6.67 10.46
N MET A 142 -15.34 -7.95 10.14
CA MET A 142 -16.37 -8.96 10.40
C MET A 142 -16.72 -8.96 11.89
N GLN A 143 -18.01 -9.00 12.21
CA GLN A 143 -18.47 -9.00 13.60
C GLN A 143 -18.76 -10.41 14.16
N THR A 144 -18.74 -11.43 13.29
CA THR A 144 -19.03 -12.82 13.63
C THR A 144 -18.11 -13.78 12.87
N GLY A 145 -17.89 -14.98 13.41
CA GLY A 145 -17.02 -16.01 12.82
C GLY A 145 -15.58 -15.98 13.32
N HIS A 146 -14.74 -16.87 12.77
CA HIS A 146 -13.37 -17.11 13.26
C HIS A 146 -12.41 -15.93 13.11
N MET A 147 -12.69 -15.00 12.20
CA MET A 147 -11.89 -13.79 11.95
C MET A 147 -12.61 -12.51 12.39
N ALA A 148 -13.60 -12.64 13.29
CA ALA A 148 -14.35 -11.49 13.78
C ALA A 148 -13.47 -10.58 14.65
N PHE A 149 -13.65 -9.27 14.49
CA PHE A 149 -13.02 -8.25 15.32
C PHE A 149 -14.09 -7.59 16.19
N GLY A 150 -14.12 -8.01 17.46
CA GLY A 150 -15.08 -7.53 18.45
C GLY A 150 -14.79 -6.10 18.90
N ARG A 151 -15.81 -5.45 19.47
CA ARG A 151 -15.67 -4.17 20.15
C ARG A 151 -16.25 -4.25 21.56
N HIS A 152 -15.66 -3.54 22.51
CA HIS A 152 -16.25 -3.38 23.83
C HIS A 152 -17.50 -2.49 23.74
N VAL A 153 -18.51 -2.82 24.56
CA VAL A 153 -19.82 -2.13 24.55
C VAL A 153 -20.34 -1.79 25.95
N ASP A 154 -19.60 -2.17 26.99
CA ASP A 154 -19.83 -1.77 28.37
C ASP A 154 -19.56 -0.27 28.58
N LYS A 155 -20.00 0.27 29.72
CA LYS A 155 -19.91 1.70 30.02
C LYS A 155 -18.47 2.13 30.32
N GLU A 156 -17.70 1.24 30.90
CA GLU A 156 -16.36 1.50 31.45
C GLU A 156 -15.32 1.59 30.32
N THR A 157 -15.45 0.77 29.29
CA THR A 157 -14.43 0.59 28.25
C THR A 157 -14.99 0.54 26.82
N GLY A 158 -16.30 0.77 26.65
CA GLY A 158 -16.95 0.67 25.36
C GLY A 158 -16.50 1.71 24.33
N VAL A 159 -16.56 1.30 23.06
CA VAL A 159 -16.30 2.17 21.89
C VAL A 159 -17.54 2.31 21.04
N GLY A 160 -17.53 3.26 20.10
CA GLY A 160 -18.61 3.50 19.15
C GLY A 160 -18.91 2.31 18.25
N GLN A 161 -20.02 2.40 17.50
CA GLN A 161 -20.36 1.40 16.49
C GLN A 161 -19.38 1.47 15.32
N TRP A 162 -19.19 0.34 14.65
CA TRP A 162 -18.49 0.32 13.37
C TRP A 162 -19.20 1.17 12.31
N PHE A 163 -18.41 1.75 11.41
CA PHE A 163 -18.90 2.56 10.30
C PHE A 163 -19.67 1.71 9.27
N LYS A 164 -20.58 2.36 8.52
CA LYS A 164 -21.22 1.75 7.33
C LYS A 164 -20.19 1.65 6.19
N PRO A 165 -20.36 0.72 5.23
CA PRO A 165 -19.46 0.62 4.07
C PRO A 165 -19.19 1.98 3.41
N ILE A 166 -17.92 2.27 3.17
CA ILE A 166 -17.44 3.48 2.52
C ILE A 166 -17.05 3.12 1.09
N THR A 167 -17.58 3.86 0.12
CA THR A 167 -17.18 3.74 -1.29
C THR A 167 -16.36 4.97 -1.67
N LEU A 168 -15.17 4.73 -2.22
CA LEU A 168 -14.28 5.75 -2.76
C LEU A 168 -14.15 5.56 -4.26
N GLU A 169 -14.13 6.67 -4.99
CA GLU A 169 -14.05 6.69 -6.44
C GLU A 169 -12.94 7.62 -6.90
N TYR A 170 -12.07 7.13 -7.76
CA TYR A 170 -10.90 7.86 -8.24
C TYR A 170 -10.67 7.62 -9.73
N ASP A 171 -10.37 8.70 -10.46
CA ASP A 171 -9.82 8.60 -11.80
C ASP A 171 -8.30 8.80 -11.74
N PHE A 172 -7.53 7.94 -12.41
CA PHE A 172 -6.08 8.10 -12.49
C PHE A 172 -5.52 7.69 -13.87
N PRO A 173 -4.46 8.36 -14.35
CA PRO A 173 -3.73 7.91 -15.52
C PRO A 173 -2.73 6.82 -15.13
N PHE A 174 -2.56 5.84 -16.01
CA PHE A 174 -1.46 4.86 -15.95
C PHE A 174 -0.65 4.92 -17.23
N ALA A 175 0.66 5.13 -17.09
CA ALA A 175 1.62 5.18 -18.20
C ALA A 175 2.73 4.12 -18.09
N GLY A 176 2.65 3.22 -17.11
CA GLY A 176 3.74 2.33 -16.70
C GLY A 176 4.43 2.80 -15.41
N ILE A 177 5.18 1.89 -14.78
CA ILE A 177 5.84 2.07 -13.47
C ILE A 177 7.28 2.62 -13.54
N GLY A 178 7.69 3.19 -14.68
CA GLY A 178 9.08 3.61 -14.91
C GLY A 178 10.09 2.45 -14.86
N LYS A 179 11.40 2.72 -15.02
CA LYS A 179 12.46 1.72 -14.77
C LYS A 179 12.89 1.81 -13.31
N LYS A 180 13.10 0.66 -12.63
CA LYS A 180 13.75 0.63 -11.30
C LYS A 180 15.06 1.44 -11.35
N GLY A 181 15.18 2.47 -10.52
CA GLY A 181 16.39 3.30 -10.39
C GLY A 181 16.54 4.45 -11.40
N GLY A 182 15.46 4.84 -12.09
CA GLY A 182 15.44 6.05 -12.92
C GLY A 182 14.79 7.24 -12.22
N TYR A 183 15.41 7.71 -11.13
CA TYR A 183 15.19 9.05 -10.58
C TYR A 183 16.50 9.82 -10.65
#